data_AF-A0A8S3E9Z0-F1
#
_entry.id   AF-A0A8S3E9Z0-F1
#
_cell.length_a   1.000
_cell.length_b   1.000
_cell.length_c   1.000
_cell.angle_alpha   90.00
_cell.angle_beta   90.00
_cell.angle_gamma   90.00
#
_symmetry.space_group_name_H-M   'P 1'
#
loop_
_entity.id
_entity.type
_entity.pdbx_description
1 polymer ?
#
loop_
_entity_poly.entity_id
_entity_poly.type
_entity_poly.pdbx_seq_one_letter_code
_entity_poly.pdbx_strand_id
1 'polypeptide(L)'
;MKVIYTFNYLPAGLFNRAQVRLFQFSDKSTIWRYGSLLLKNNHRALIIRSDDRHIVIKIQGVRPDNVLFLIHEVFEGLVNESFFGVTYDIAFPCPDCLDARINEPWQFSSSLINRAIELKAPSIQCHRFFHVASVTDLQALIPPDSKSNYDLHLEYSVRDLKSYKQNMAVDIAYLYPPEHIPTKSEIEIKVDPRKIKDDLTKQGLTVWTPETMKDFTIENHYLVIKEARFILFGISNELVYNPENKKLYDAFQVITNILRKTIIPVLFGNDMKWKESDLGVALSDKLYINMQNLKRYDYRIKEIMDMTEQENGQNFKSNQLRDQSTDVFISYCWMNSHDAVSKGTKATGTSIGWGDPRALK
;
A
#
# COMPACT_ATOMS: atom_id res chain seq x y z
N MET A 1 -1.82 -10.94 4.03
CA MET A 1 -2.34 -10.73 5.39
C MET A 1 -2.06 -11.94 6.27
N LYS A 2 -1.64 -11.75 7.54
CA LYS A 2 -1.42 -12.84 8.53
C LYS A 2 -2.30 -12.59 9.77
N VAL A 3 -3.21 -13.51 10.06
CA VAL A 3 -4.13 -13.47 11.20
C VAL A 3 -3.83 -14.66 12.12
N ILE A 4 -3.91 -14.46 13.43
CA ILE A 4 -3.66 -15.52 14.42
C ILE A 4 -4.89 -15.70 15.30
N TYR A 5 -5.33 -16.94 15.44
CA TYR A 5 -6.36 -17.34 16.39
C TYR A 5 -5.67 -17.96 17.60
N THR A 6 -5.92 -17.40 18.78
CA THR A 6 -5.35 -17.85 20.04
C THR A 6 -6.47 -18.42 20.91
N PHE A 7 -6.47 -19.74 21.07
CA PHE A 7 -7.45 -20.47 21.86
C PHE A 7 -6.96 -20.67 23.30
N ASN A 8 -7.86 -20.61 24.28
CA ASN A 8 -7.53 -20.98 25.65
C ASN A 8 -7.12 -22.46 25.75
N TYR A 9 -7.84 -23.31 25.01
CA TYR A 9 -7.43 -24.67 24.68
C TYR A 9 -7.95 -24.98 23.28
N LEU A 10 -7.15 -25.62 22.42
CA LEU A 10 -7.61 -26.05 21.11
C LEU A 10 -8.22 -27.47 21.21
N PRO A 11 -9.54 -27.65 20.96
CA PRO A 11 -10.15 -28.97 21.03
C PRO A 11 -9.54 -29.94 20.02
N ALA A 12 -9.33 -31.18 20.47
CA ALA A 12 -8.90 -32.25 19.59
C ALA A 12 -9.93 -32.44 18.46
N GLY A 13 -9.46 -32.31 17.22
CA GLY A 13 -10.29 -32.50 16.03
C GLY A 13 -11.04 -31.25 15.53
N LEU A 14 -11.04 -30.11 16.24
CA LEU A 14 -11.60 -28.86 15.70
C LEU A 14 -10.94 -28.51 14.36
N PHE A 15 -9.60 -28.53 14.33
CA PHE A 15 -8.82 -28.26 13.13
C PHE A 15 -9.13 -29.26 12.00
N ASN A 16 -9.21 -30.54 12.29
CA ASN A 16 -9.51 -31.57 11.29
C ASN A 16 -10.93 -31.40 10.72
N ARG A 17 -11.92 -31.08 11.56
CA ARG A 17 -13.29 -30.79 11.11
C ARG A 17 -13.35 -29.52 10.26
N ALA A 18 -12.58 -28.50 10.61
CA ALA A 18 -12.45 -27.28 9.79
C ALA A 18 -11.83 -27.59 8.42
N GLN A 19 -10.78 -28.43 8.37
CA GLN A 19 -10.20 -28.90 7.10
C GLN A 19 -11.23 -29.63 6.24
N VAL A 20 -12.07 -30.47 6.82
CA VAL A 20 -13.14 -31.19 6.09
C VAL A 20 -14.19 -30.23 5.56
N ARG A 21 -14.65 -29.24 6.35
CA ARG A 21 -15.63 -28.24 5.88
C ARG A 21 -15.08 -27.32 4.79
N LEU A 22 -13.80 -26.99 4.86
CA LEU A 22 -13.10 -26.15 3.88
C LEU A 22 -12.56 -26.95 2.69
N PHE A 23 -12.73 -28.28 2.68
CA PHE A 23 -12.20 -29.17 1.64
C PHE A 23 -12.65 -28.79 0.24
N GLN A 24 -13.89 -28.32 0.08
CA GLN A 24 -14.44 -27.88 -1.21
C GLN A 24 -13.66 -26.71 -1.85
N PHE A 25 -12.91 -25.95 -1.05
CA PHE A 25 -12.09 -24.83 -1.50
C PHE A 25 -10.60 -25.19 -1.57
N SER A 26 -10.24 -26.45 -1.37
CA SER A 26 -8.87 -26.93 -1.47
C SER A 26 -8.64 -27.65 -2.80
N ASP A 27 -7.42 -27.60 -3.33
CA ASP A 27 -7.07 -28.26 -4.60
C ASP A 27 -6.80 -29.78 -4.44
N LYS A 28 -7.45 -30.40 -3.44
CA LYS A 28 -7.41 -31.83 -3.02
C LYS A 28 -6.03 -32.41 -2.68
N SER A 29 -4.94 -31.77 -3.09
CA SER A 29 -3.56 -32.27 -3.03
C SER A 29 -2.73 -31.67 -1.89
N THR A 30 -3.20 -30.56 -1.30
CA THR A 30 -2.42 -29.74 -0.36
C THR A 30 -3.08 -29.64 1.02
N ILE A 31 -3.34 -30.80 1.64
CA ILE A 31 -3.83 -30.90 3.03
C ILE A 31 -2.91 -31.86 3.79
N TRP A 32 -2.48 -31.46 4.98
CA TRP A 32 -1.69 -32.29 5.88
C TRP A 32 -2.17 -32.12 7.33
N ARG A 33 -1.62 -32.92 8.25
CA ARG A 33 -2.08 -32.99 9.66
C ARG A 33 -2.10 -31.63 10.39
N TYR A 34 -1.25 -30.70 9.99
CA TYR A 34 -1.08 -29.40 10.67
C TYR A 34 -1.36 -28.22 9.75
N GLY A 35 -1.88 -28.45 8.54
CA GLY A 35 -2.11 -27.34 7.62
C GLY A 35 -2.96 -27.69 6.42
N SER A 36 -3.52 -26.67 5.80
CA SER A 36 -4.35 -26.77 4.61
C SER A 36 -4.13 -25.53 3.75
N LEU A 37 -3.97 -25.73 2.44
CA LEU A 37 -3.96 -24.66 1.46
C LEU A 37 -5.30 -24.62 0.72
N LEU A 38 -5.94 -23.46 0.76
CA LEU A 38 -7.20 -23.16 0.11
C LEU A 38 -6.96 -22.25 -1.09
N LEU A 39 -7.71 -22.50 -2.16
CA LEU A 39 -7.73 -21.72 -3.38
C LEU A 39 -9.17 -21.42 -3.78
N LYS A 40 -9.56 -20.14 -3.68
CA LYS A 40 -10.92 -19.67 -4.03
C LYS A 40 -10.82 -18.34 -4.75
N ASN A 41 -11.38 -18.21 -5.95
CA ASN A 41 -11.47 -16.94 -6.70
C ASN A 41 -10.14 -16.16 -6.81
N ASN A 42 -9.05 -16.84 -7.18
CA ASN A 42 -7.69 -16.27 -7.21
C ASN A 42 -7.13 -15.79 -5.87
N HIS A 43 -7.72 -16.23 -4.75
CA HIS A 43 -7.15 -16.08 -3.42
C HIS A 43 -6.50 -17.37 -2.98
N ARG A 44 -5.33 -17.26 -2.35
CA ARG A 44 -4.60 -18.36 -1.73
C ARG A 44 -4.60 -18.14 -0.23
N ALA A 45 -5.16 -19.08 0.53
CA ALA A 45 -5.17 -19.03 1.98
C ALA A 45 -4.50 -20.28 2.55
N LEU A 46 -3.46 -20.06 3.36
CA LEU A 46 -2.71 -21.09 4.06
C LEU A 46 -3.11 -21.07 5.54
N ILE A 47 -3.75 -22.15 5.98
CA ILE A 47 -4.14 -22.35 7.37
C ILE A 47 -3.15 -23.32 8.00
N ILE A 48 -2.52 -22.94 9.10
CA ILE A 48 -1.52 -23.76 9.80
C ILE A 48 -1.88 -23.81 11.28
N ARG A 49 -1.88 -25.02 11.85
CA ARG A 49 -1.85 -25.20 13.30
C ARG A 49 -0.40 -25.14 13.77
N SER A 50 -0.03 -24.06 14.46
CA SER A 50 1.35 -23.87 14.93
C SER A 50 1.63 -24.69 16.19
N ASP A 51 0.70 -24.70 17.13
CA ASP A 51 0.78 -25.45 18.38
C ASP A 51 -0.64 -25.84 18.87
N ASP A 52 -0.77 -26.24 20.14
CA ASP A 52 -2.03 -26.67 20.75
C ASP A 52 -2.96 -25.51 21.15
N ARG A 53 -2.62 -24.26 20.80
CA ARG A 53 -3.43 -23.07 21.10
C ARG A 53 -3.55 -22.09 19.94
N HIS A 54 -2.68 -22.16 18.93
CA HIS A 54 -2.56 -21.17 17.89
C HIS A 54 -2.84 -21.75 16.51
N ILE A 55 -3.79 -21.13 15.82
CA ILE A 55 -4.03 -21.34 14.39
C ILE A 55 -3.63 -20.06 13.66
N VAL A 56 -2.69 -20.20 12.73
CA VAL A 56 -2.18 -19.10 11.90
C VAL A 56 -2.79 -19.19 10.53
N ILE A 57 -3.41 -18.11 10.07
CA ILE A 57 -4.02 -17.99 8.75
C ILE A 57 -3.24 -16.94 7.95
N LYS A 58 -2.68 -17.34 6.82
CA LYS A 58 -2.01 -16.45 5.87
C LYS A 58 -2.81 -16.38 4.59
N ILE A 59 -3.27 -15.20 4.20
CA ILE A 59 -4.11 -15.01 3.02
C ILE A 59 -3.43 -14.05 2.06
N GLN A 60 -3.41 -14.43 0.79
CA GLN A 60 -2.94 -13.64 -0.33
C GLN A 60 -4.05 -13.55 -1.38
N GLY A 61 -4.30 -12.34 -1.88
CA GLY A 61 -5.33 -12.07 -2.88
C GLY A 61 -5.91 -10.67 -2.74
N VAL A 62 -6.75 -10.29 -3.70
CA VAL A 62 -7.51 -9.04 -3.68
C VAL A 62 -8.52 -9.10 -2.54
N ARG A 63 -8.49 -8.16 -1.58
CA ARG A 63 -9.37 -8.15 -0.40
C ARG A 63 -9.37 -9.48 0.38
N PRO A 64 -8.27 -9.78 1.09
CA PRO A 64 -8.10 -11.07 1.78
C PRO A 64 -9.14 -11.32 2.89
N ASP A 65 -9.83 -10.28 3.34
CA ASP A 65 -10.86 -10.30 4.38
C ASP A 65 -12.05 -11.21 4.00
N ASN A 66 -12.42 -11.27 2.71
CA ASN A 66 -13.54 -12.10 2.26
C ASN A 66 -13.30 -13.59 2.50
N VAL A 67 -12.06 -14.05 2.29
CA VAL A 67 -11.68 -15.45 2.56
C VAL A 67 -11.51 -15.67 4.06
N LEU A 68 -11.02 -14.66 4.78
CA LEU A 68 -10.94 -14.71 6.23
C LEU A 68 -12.32 -14.91 6.85
N PHE A 69 -13.34 -14.15 6.41
CA PHE A 69 -14.70 -14.26 6.93
C PHE A 69 -15.30 -15.63 6.68
N LEU A 70 -15.08 -16.21 5.49
CA LEU A 70 -15.48 -17.58 5.20
C LEU A 70 -14.83 -18.59 6.16
N ILE A 71 -13.52 -18.45 6.41
CA ILE A 71 -12.81 -19.36 7.31
C ILE A 71 -13.31 -19.16 8.75
N HIS A 72 -13.51 -17.92 9.17
CA HIS A 72 -14.02 -17.57 10.48
C HIS A 72 -15.43 -18.13 10.72
N GLU A 73 -16.35 -18.00 9.74
CA GLU A 73 -17.70 -18.58 9.80
C GLU A 73 -17.65 -20.10 10.02
N VAL A 74 -16.72 -20.80 9.35
CA VAL A 74 -16.55 -22.24 9.56
C VAL A 74 -16.06 -22.56 10.97
N PHE A 75 -15.11 -21.79 11.50
CA PHE A 75 -14.63 -21.98 12.87
C PHE A 75 -15.70 -21.68 13.91
N GLU A 76 -16.40 -20.55 13.78
CA GLU A 76 -17.53 -20.16 14.64
C GLU A 76 -18.64 -21.20 14.61
N GLY A 77 -19.06 -21.64 13.41
CA GLY A 77 -20.07 -22.69 13.28
C GLY A 77 -19.65 -23.98 13.97
N LEU A 78 -18.39 -24.41 13.81
CA LEU A 78 -17.89 -25.61 14.50
C LEU A 78 -17.84 -25.46 16.02
N VAL A 79 -17.43 -24.29 16.52
CA VAL A 79 -17.39 -24.00 17.95
C VAL A 79 -18.80 -24.04 18.53
N ASN A 80 -19.76 -23.35 17.89
CA ASN A 80 -21.14 -23.26 18.35
C ASN A 80 -21.92 -24.59 18.24
N GLU A 81 -21.61 -25.44 17.25
CA GLU A 81 -22.31 -26.71 17.07
C GLU A 81 -21.72 -27.86 17.92
N SER A 82 -20.40 -27.92 18.06
CA SER A 82 -19.70 -29.13 18.53
C SER A 82 -18.79 -28.92 19.73
N PHE A 83 -18.40 -27.69 20.06
CA PHE A 83 -17.39 -27.41 21.08
C PHE A 83 -17.81 -26.23 21.99
N PHE A 84 -18.90 -26.44 22.73
CA PHE A 84 -19.42 -25.47 23.70
C PHE A 84 -18.36 -25.09 24.75
N GLY A 85 -18.23 -23.79 25.01
CA GLY A 85 -17.31 -23.26 26.02
C GLY A 85 -15.87 -23.06 25.56
N VAL A 86 -15.56 -23.31 24.28
CA VAL A 86 -14.27 -22.90 23.71
C VAL A 86 -14.26 -21.39 23.53
N THR A 87 -13.23 -20.76 24.06
CA THR A 87 -13.01 -19.31 23.96
C THR A 87 -11.68 -19.06 23.28
N TYR A 88 -11.67 -18.06 22.39
CA TYR A 88 -10.50 -17.70 21.61
C TYR A 88 -10.49 -16.20 21.31
N ASP A 89 -9.31 -15.67 20.99
CA ASP A 89 -9.10 -14.28 20.59
C ASP A 89 -8.40 -14.25 19.23
N ILE A 90 -8.71 -13.26 18.40
CA ILE A 90 -8.17 -13.14 17.04
C ILE A 90 -7.24 -11.94 16.99
N ALA A 91 -6.05 -12.10 16.42
CA ALA A 91 -5.07 -11.03 16.26
C ALA A 91 -4.92 -10.62 14.79
N PHE A 92 -5.16 -9.34 14.49
CA PHE A 92 -5.10 -8.74 13.17
C PHE A 92 -3.83 -7.93 12.99
N PRO A 93 -3.20 -7.97 11.81
CA PRO A 93 -2.00 -7.18 11.55
C PRO A 93 -2.31 -5.68 11.48
N CYS A 94 -1.38 -4.85 11.92
CA CYS A 94 -1.46 -3.40 11.79
C CYS A 94 -1.53 -2.99 10.29
N PRO A 95 -2.53 -2.18 9.87
CA PRO A 95 -2.67 -1.72 8.49
C PRO A 95 -1.43 -1.01 7.96
N ASP A 96 -0.89 -0.04 8.73
CA ASP A 96 0.30 0.70 8.32
C ASP A 96 1.55 -0.19 8.20
N CYS A 97 1.66 -1.26 9.03
CA CYS A 97 2.74 -2.22 8.90
C CYS A 97 2.60 -3.09 7.64
N LEU A 98 1.36 -3.39 7.22
CA LEU A 98 1.08 -4.10 5.98
C LEU A 98 1.40 -3.23 4.76
N ASP A 99 1.02 -1.96 4.80
CA ASP A 99 1.29 -0.99 3.73
C ASP A 99 2.80 -0.76 3.56
N ALA A 100 3.53 -0.69 4.66
CA ALA A 100 4.99 -0.66 4.67
C ALA A 100 5.66 -2.01 4.27
N ARG A 101 4.87 -3.05 3.96
CA ARG A 101 5.30 -4.42 3.59
C ARG A 101 6.35 -5.01 4.55
N ILE A 102 6.19 -4.79 5.86
CA ILE A 102 7.06 -5.36 6.89
C ILE A 102 6.83 -6.88 6.96
N ASN A 103 7.90 -7.67 6.96
CA ASN A 103 7.83 -9.16 6.98
C ASN A 103 7.05 -9.71 8.19
N GLU A 104 7.13 -9.03 9.34
CA GLU A 104 6.38 -9.36 10.55
C GLU A 104 5.69 -8.11 11.13
N PRO A 105 4.47 -7.79 10.66
CA PRO A 105 3.70 -6.69 11.21
C PRO A 105 3.33 -6.99 12.67
N TRP A 106 3.25 -5.93 13.49
CA TRP A 106 2.62 -6.05 14.81
C TRP A 106 1.15 -6.44 14.66
N GLN A 107 0.62 -7.17 15.63
CA GLN A 107 -0.77 -7.62 15.62
C GLN A 107 -1.55 -7.04 16.79
N PHE A 108 -2.77 -6.59 16.52
CA PHE A 108 -3.74 -6.11 17.49
C PHE A 108 -4.76 -7.23 17.77
N SER A 109 -4.98 -7.55 19.05
CA SER A 109 -6.01 -8.50 19.43
C SER A 109 -7.42 -7.91 19.28
N SER A 110 -8.40 -8.74 18.91
CA SER A 110 -9.81 -8.34 18.84
C SER A 110 -10.30 -7.85 20.20
N SER A 111 -9.87 -8.49 21.29
CA SER A 111 -10.13 -8.02 22.66
C SER A 111 -9.71 -6.57 22.91
N LEU A 112 -8.52 -6.18 22.42
CA LEU A 112 -8.01 -4.81 22.56
C LEU A 112 -8.78 -3.84 21.68
N ILE A 113 -9.05 -4.22 20.43
CA ILE A 113 -9.80 -3.39 19.48
C ILE A 113 -11.23 -3.15 20.00
N ASN A 114 -11.92 -4.20 20.45
CA ASN A 114 -13.26 -4.12 21.02
C ASN A 114 -13.29 -3.22 22.26
N ARG A 115 -12.29 -3.34 23.15
CA ARG A 115 -12.16 -2.44 24.30
C ARG A 115 -11.93 -0.98 23.88
N ALA A 116 -11.16 -0.74 22.82
CA ALA A 116 -10.97 0.60 22.28
C ALA A 116 -12.28 1.18 21.69
N ILE A 117 -13.08 0.34 21.03
CA ILE A 117 -14.43 0.70 20.54
C ILE A 117 -15.35 1.06 21.70
N GLU A 118 -15.39 0.24 22.75
CA GLU A 118 -16.20 0.49 23.96
C GLU A 118 -15.83 1.81 24.63
N LEU A 119 -14.54 2.12 24.70
CA LEU A 119 -14.01 3.37 25.24
C LEU A 119 -14.09 4.54 24.25
N LYS A 120 -14.62 4.33 23.04
CA LYS A 120 -14.69 5.31 21.95
C LYS A 120 -13.34 5.96 21.63
N ALA A 121 -12.27 5.19 21.74
CA ALA A 121 -10.94 5.66 21.41
C ALA A 121 -10.83 5.85 19.88
N PRO A 122 -10.26 6.97 19.40
CA PRO A 122 -10.18 7.22 17.96
C PRO A 122 -9.06 6.42 17.27
N SER A 123 -7.98 6.09 17.99
CA SER A 123 -6.82 5.39 17.44
C SER A 123 -6.15 4.49 18.46
N ILE A 124 -5.41 3.49 17.96
CA ILE A 124 -4.57 2.59 18.74
C ILE A 124 -3.15 2.66 18.19
N GLN A 125 -2.17 2.73 19.09
CA GLN A 125 -0.76 2.75 18.72
C GLN A 125 -0.16 1.35 18.63
N CYS A 126 0.55 1.08 17.54
CA CYS A 126 1.38 -0.10 17.37
C CYS A 126 2.58 -0.05 18.33
N HIS A 127 2.78 -1.08 19.16
CA HIS A 127 3.88 -1.09 20.14
C HIS A 127 5.26 -1.21 19.49
N ARG A 128 5.37 -1.92 18.35
CA ARG A 128 6.67 -2.22 17.73
C ARG A 128 7.21 -1.09 16.86
N PHE A 129 6.32 -0.40 16.15
CA PHE A 129 6.68 0.60 15.14
C PHE A 129 6.03 1.97 15.38
N PHE A 130 5.29 2.13 16.48
CA PHE A 130 4.63 3.39 16.88
C PHE A 130 3.66 3.99 15.86
N HIS A 131 3.23 3.24 14.84
CA HIS A 131 2.16 3.63 13.93
C HIS A 131 0.85 3.88 14.68
N VAL A 132 0.11 4.90 14.25
CA VAL A 132 -1.18 5.28 14.83
C VAL A 132 -2.28 4.79 13.90
N ALA A 133 -2.84 3.63 14.22
CA ALA A 133 -3.89 3.01 13.42
C ALA A 133 -5.27 3.49 13.89
N SER A 134 -6.16 3.83 12.95
CA SER A 134 -7.55 4.18 13.28
C SER A 134 -8.30 2.95 13.80
N VAL A 135 -9.11 3.14 14.85
CA VAL A 135 -9.99 2.08 15.36
C VAL A 135 -11.02 1.66 14.32
N THR A 136 -11.49 2.59 13.48
CA THR A 136 -12.46 2.28 12.40
C THR A 136 -11.88 1.33 11.36
N ASP A 137 -10.62 1.54 10.99
CA ASP A 137 -9.95 0.73 9.97
C ASP A 137 -9.65 -0.67 10.52
N LEU A 138 -9.28 -0.75 11.79
CA LEU A 138 -9.11 -2.03 12.49
C LEU A 138 -10.45 -2.76 12.65
N GLN A 139 -11.53 -2.06 12.97
CA GLN A 139 -12.87 -2.64 13.08
C GLN A 139 -13.35 -3.23 11.75
N ALA A 140 -13.02 -2.59 10.62
CA ALA A 140 -13.37 -3.09 9.29
C ALA A 140 -12.65 -4.39 8.89
N LEU A 141 -11.60 -4.79 9.62
CA LEU A 141 -10.90 -6.07 9.43
C LEU A 141 -11.47 -7.20 10.30
N ILE A 142 -12.14 -6.86 11.41
CA ILE A 142 -12.70 -7.85 12.35
C ILE A 142 -13.96 -8.46 11.73
N PRO A 143 -14.15 -9.79 11.77
CA PRO A 143 -15.40 -10.41 11.34
C PRO A 143 -16.63 -9.82 12.05
N PRO A 144 -17.74 -9.58 11.34
CA PRO A 144 -18.91 -8.93 11.93
C PRO A 144 -19.74 -9.87 12.81
N ASP A 145 -19.82 -9.56 14.10
CA ASP A 145 -20.70 -10.28 15.04
C ASP A 145 -22.18 -9.83 14.99
N SER A 146 -22.48 -8.66 14.40
CA SER A 146 -23.82 -8.05 14.42
C SER A 146 -24.18 -7.36 13.10
N LYS A 147 -25.48 -7.16 12.84
CA LYS A 147 -25.99 -6.53 11.61
C LYS A 147 -25.39 -5.13 11.35
N SER A 148 -25.18 -4.32 12.39
CA SER A 148 -24.55 -2.99 12.24
C SER A 148 -23.07 -3.07 11.82
N ASN A 149 -22.36 -4.14 12.17
CA ASN A 149 -20.99 -4.33 11.74
C ASN A 149 -20.92 -4.65 10.23
N TYR A 150 -21.93 -5.36 9.68
CA TYR A 150 -22.01 -5.62 8.24
C TYR A 150 -22.13 -4.34 7.42
N ASP A 151 -22.90 -3.35 7.88
CA ASP A 151 -23.03 -2.06 7.20
C ASP A 151 -21.68 -1.33 7.14
N LEU A 152 -20.91 -1.35 8.23
CA LEU A 152 -19.55 -0.79 8.26
C LEU A 152 -18.61 -1.50 7.27
N HIS A 153 -18.65 -2.84 7.18
CA HIS A 153 -17.88 -3.56 6.17
C HIS A 153 -18.33 -3.24 4.75
N LEU A 154 -19.62 -3.04 4.53
CA LEU A 154 -20.16 -2.66 3.22
C LEU A 154 -19.69 -1.25 2.85
N GLU A 155 -19.77 -0.29 3.77
CA GLU A 155 -19.27 1.07 3.58
C GLU A 155 -17.77 1.09 3.29
N TYR A 156 -16.98 0.33 4.05
CA TYR A 156 -15.55 0.18 3.82
C TYR A 156 -15.28 -0.48 2.46
N SER A 157 -16.00 -1.55 2.12
CA SER A 157 -15.92 -2.20 0.82
C SER A 157 -16.25 -1.26 -0.34
N VAL A 158 -17.27 -0.40 -0.18
CA VAL A 158 -17.67 0.58 -1.18
C VAL A 158 -16.64 1.69 -1.27
N ARG A 159 -16.06 2.13 -0.15
CA ARG A 159 -14.95 3.09 -0.12
C ARG A 159 -13.72 2.54 -0.82
N ASP A 160 -13.35 1.31 -0.52
CA ASP A 160 -12.25 0.60 -1.18
C ASP A 160 -12.56 0.36 -2.66
N LEU A 161 -13.77 -0.03 -3.02
CA LEU A 161 -14.14 -0.17 -4.43
C LEU A 161 -14.13 1.18 -5.14
N LYS A 162 -14.49 2.28 -4.47
CA LYS A 162 -14.32 3.64 -4.99
C LYS A 162 -12.84 3.98 -5.14
N SER A 163 -11.98 3.61 -4.19
CA SER A 163 -10.53 3.85 -4.27
C SER A 163 -9.83 2.92 -5.29
N TYR A 164 -10.35 1.72 -5.56
CA TYR A 164 -9.86 0.82 -6.61
C TYR A 164 -10.38 1.21 -7.99
N LYS A 165 -11.66 1.61 -8.08
CA LYS A 165 -12.26 2.16 -9.31
C LYS A 165 -11.69 3.54 -9.64
N GLN A 166 -11.16 4.23 -8.64
CA GLN A 166 -10.21 5.32 -8.78
C GLN A 166 -8.79 4.74 -8.80
N ASN A 167 -8.35 4.20 -9.93
CA ASN A 167 -7.30 4.96 -10.63
C ASN A 167 -7.58 6.46 -10.42
N MET A 168 -6.87 6.99 -9.44
CA MET A 168 -7.01 8.23 -8.67
C MET A 168 -8.06 9.22 -9.22
N ALA A 169 -8.96 9.73 -8.35
CA ALA A 169 -9.87 10.82 -8.72
C ALA A 169 -9.15 12.04 -9.32
N VAL A 170 -7.85 12.13 -9.06
CA VAL A 170 -6.91 13.16 -9.47
C VAL A 170 -5.59 12.48 -9.84
N ASP A 171 -5.24 12.48 -11.12
CA ASP A 171 -3.92 12.04 -11.60
C ASP A 171 -2.82 12.99 -11.12
N ILE A 172 -3.10 14.30 -11.11
CA ILE A 172 -2.12 15.34 -10.78
C ILE A 172 -2.73 16.37 -9.82
N ALA A 173 -2.13 16.52 -8.64
CA ALA A 173 -2.36 17.71 -7.81
C ALA A 173 -1.39 18.81 -8.25
N TYR A 174 -1.93 19.92 -8.76
CA TYR A 174 -1.13 21.05 -9.23
C TYR A 174 -1.18 22.20 -8.24
N LEU A 175 0.00 22.59 -7.74
CA LEU A 175 0.20 23.71 -6.83
C LEU A 175 1.14 24.71 -7.47
N TYR A 176 0.83 26.01 -7.39
CA TYR A 176 1.61 27.09 -7.97
C TYR A 176 1.49 28.38 -7.14
N PRO A 177 2.49 29.27 -7.12
CA PRO A 177 2.39 30.54 -6.40
C PRO A 177 1.41 31.50 -7.12
N PRO A 178 0.52 32.19 -6.38
CA PRO A 178 -0.55 33.01 -6.95
C PRO A 178 -0.05 34.23 -7.74
N GLU A 179 1.16 34.70 -7.51
CA GLU A 179 1.76 35.89 -8.15
C GLU A 179 2.10 35.65 -9.63
N HIS A 180 2.17 34.39 -10.06
CA HIS A 180 2.45 34.02 -11.44
C HIS A 180 1.21 34.02 -12.34
N ILE A 181 0.04 34.39 -11.83
CA ILE A 181 -1.15 34.64 -12.65
C ILE A 181 -0.93 35.99 -13.39
N PRO A 182 -0.82 35.99 -14.74
CA PRO A 182 -0.52 37.20 -15.48
C PRO A 182 -1.66 38.22 -15.40
N THR A 183 -1.30 39.50 -15.25
CA THR A 183 -2.26 40.60 -15.40
C THR A 183 -2.60 40.79 -16.89
N LYS A 184 -3.71 41.45 -17.24
CA LYS A 184 -4.20 41.62 -18.64
C LYS A 184 -3.12 42.12 -19.64
N SER A 185 -2.12 42.86 -19.17
CA SER A 185 -0.99 43.36 -19.97
C SER A 185 0.16 42.35 -20.17
N GLU A 186 0.21 41.27 -19.40
CA GLU A 186 1.32 40.30 -19.38
C GLU A 186 0.96 38.95 -20.03
N ILE A 187 -0.29 38.77 -20.48
CA ILE A 187 -0.83 37.52 -21.04
C ILE A 187 -0.05 37.06 -22.29
N GLU A 188 0.53 38.00 -23.05
CA GLU A 188 1.32 37.72 -24.25
C GLU A 188 2.80 37.37 -23.96
N ILE A 189 3.26 37.57 -22.72
CA ILE A 189 4.66 37.45 -22.33
C ILE A 189 4.88 36.29 -21.35
N LYS A 190 3.95 36.08 -20.41
CA LYS A 190 4.05 35.06 -19.36
C LYS A 190 3.07 33.91 -19.60
N VAL A 191 3.51 32.70 -19.24
CA VAL A 191 2.65 31.52 -19.22
C VAL A 191 1.68 31.62 -18.04
N ASP A 192 0.39 31.46 -18.31
CA ASP A 192 -0.64 31.41 -17.27
C ASP A 192 -0.72 29.99 -16.67
N PRO A 193 -0.47 29.80 -15.36
CA PRO A 193 -0.63 28.52 -14.67
C PRO A 193 -2.00 27.88 -14.88
N ARG A 194 -3.06 28.66 -15.04
CA ARG A 194 -4.43 28.13 -15.24
C ARG A 194 -4.57 27.43 -16.59
N LYS A 195 -3.87 27.91 -17.63
CA LYS A 195 -3.86 27.25 -18.95
C LYS A 195 -3.24 25.86 -18.89
N ILE A 196 -2.22 25.68 -18.05
CA ILE A 196 -1.57 24.36 -17.86
C ILE A 196 -2.60 23.34 -17.36
N LYS A 197 -3.45 23.73 -16.40
CA LYS A 197 -4.54 22.87 -15.92
C LYS A 197 -5.50 22.49 -17.05
N ASP A 198 -5.97 23.48 -17.81
CA ASP A 198 -6.94 23.25 -18.89
C ASP A 198 -6.37 22.37 -19.99
N ASP A 199 -5.11 22.57 -20.36
CA ASP A 199 -4.46 21.80 -21.43
C ASP A 199 -4.13 20.38 -21.01
N LEU A 200 -3.70 20.15 -19.76
CA LEU A 200 -3.55 18.80 -19.20
C LEU A 200 -4.91 18.08 -19.13
N THR A 201 -5.99 18.80 -18.81
CA THR A 201 -7.34 18.23 -18.78
C THR A 201 -7.83 17.85 -20.18
N LYS A 202 -7.55 18.67 -21.20
CA LYS A 202 -7.87 18.35 -22.61
C LYS A 202 -7.14 17.10 -23.12
N GLN A 203 -5.94 16.84 -22.60
CA GLN A 203 -5.15 15.65 -22.95
C GLN A 203 -5.59 14.39 -22.18
N GLY A 204 -6.63 14.49 -21.35
CA GLY A 204 -7.25 13.34 -20.68
C GLY A 204 -6.77 13.07 -19.25
N LEU A 205 -5.98 13.96 -18.64
CA LEU A 205 -5.54 13.83 -17.24
C LEU A 205 -6.48 14.58 -16.29
N THR A 206 -6.75 14.00 -15.13
CA THR A 206 -7.53 14.67 -14.07
C THR A 206 -6.62 15.53 -13.20
N VAL A 207 -6.69 16.86 -13.38
CA VAL A 207 -5.86 17.81 -12.63
C VAL A 207 -6.66 18.55 -11.57
N TRP A 208 -6.23 18.43 -10.32
CA TRP A 208 -6.81 19.17 -9.20
C TRP A 208 -5.95 20.39 -8.86
N THR A 209 -6.63 21.50 -8.59
CA THR A 209 -6.04 22.75 -8.07
C THR A 209 -7.00 23.34 -7.03
N PRO A 210 -6.51 23.95 -5.95
CA PRO A 210 -7.34 24.75 -5.06
C PRO A 210 -8.11 25.85 -5.82
N GLU A 211 -9.33 26.15 -5.39
CA GLU A 211 -10.16 27.22 -5.98
C GLU A 211 -9.52 28.60 -5.75
N THR A 212 -8.95 28.80 -4.57
CA THR A 212 -8.22 30.01 -4.18
C THR A 212 -6.85 29.65 -3.62
N MET A 213 -5.78 29.96 -4.36
CA MET A 213 -4.40 29.67 -3.93
C MET A 213 -3.95 30.51 -2.73
N LYS A 214 -4.57 31.67 -2.49
CA LYS A 214 -4.23 32.56 -1.36
C LYS A 214 -4.61 31.98 0.01
N ASP A 215 -5.66 31.16 0.05
CA ASP A 215 -6.18 30.58 1.30
C ASP A 215 -5.75 29.12 1.49
N PHE A 216 -4.82 28.64 0.65
CA PHE A 216 -4.39 27.26 0.66
C PHE A 216 -3.73 26.87 2.00
N THR A 217 -4.21 25.78 2.58
CA THR A 217 -3.59 25.08 3.71
C THR A 217 -3.52 23.58 3.41
N ILE A 218 -2.40 22.94 3.77
CA ILE A 218 -2.23 21.50 3.55
C ILE A 218 -3.26 20.69 4.34
N GLU A 219 -3.64 21.13 5.53
CA GLU A 219 -4.60 20.45 6.41
C GLU A 219 -5.95 20.25 5.73
N ASN A 220 -6.46 21.28 5.05
CA ASN A 220 -7.75 21.24 4.36
C ASN A 220 -7.73 20.40 3.08
N HIS A 221 -6.55 20.17 2.51
CA HIS A 221 -6.38 19.50 1.22
C HIS A 221 -5.53 18.23 1.30
N TYR A 222 -5.23 17.76 2.51
CA TYR A 222 -4.32 16.65 2.76
C TYR A 222 -4.78 15.37 2.07
N LEU A 223 -6.09 15.07 2.13
CA LEU A 223 -6.65 13.87 1.53
C LEU A 223 -6.46 13.85 0.01
N VAL A 224 -6.73 14.96 -0.68
CA VAL A 224 -6.60 15.06 -2.14
C VAL A 224 -5.14 14.96 -2.56
N ILE A 225 -4.22 15.57 -1.81
CA ILE A 225 -2.77 15.50 -2.08
C ILE A 225 -2.24 14.08 -1.80
N LYS A 226 -2.74 13.41 -0.75
CA LYS A 226 -2.43 12.01 -0.45
C LYS A 226 -2.95 11.07 -1.53
N GLU A 227 -4.12 11.35 -2.09
CA GLU A 227 -4.75 10.54 -3.14
C GLU A 227 -4.17 10.82 -4.53
N ALA A 228 -3.57 11.99 -4.78
CA ALA A 228 -2.97 12.31 -6.07
C ALA A 228 -1.77 11.41 -6.42
N ARG A 229 -1.61 11.09 -7.71
CA ARG A 229 -0.49 10.27 -8.22
C ARG A 229 0.82 11.03 -8.20
N PHE A 230 0.78 12.19 -8.84
CA PHE A 230 1.90 13.10 -8.99
C PHE A 230 1.52 14.46 -8.47
N ILE A 231 2.53 15.18 -8.01
CA ILE A 231 2.38 16.56 -7.58
C ILE A 231 3.16 17.42 -8.55
N LEU A 232 2.43 18.20 -9.35
CA LEU A 232 3.02 19.23 -10.18
C LEU A 232 3.20 20.46 -9.30
N PHE A 233 4.43 20.90 -9.09
CA PHE A 233 4.73 21.96 -8.12
C PHE A 233 5.45 23.12 -8.80
N GLY A 234 4.80 24.29 -8.79
CA GLY A 234 5.34 25.54 -9.31
C GLY A 234 6.41 26.11 -8.40
N ILE A 235 7.60 26.29 -8.94
CA ILE A 235 8.77 26.82 -8.23
C ILE A 235 9.15 28.16 -8.82
N SER A 236 9.45 29.09 -7.93
CA SER A 236 9.88 30.43 -8.27
C SER A 236 10.62 31.04 -7.08
N ASN A 237 11.22 32.22 -7.28
CA ASN A 237 11.82 32.94 -6.15
C ASN A 237 10.74 33.48 -5.21
N GLU A 238 9.58 33.86 -5.76
CA GLU A 238 8.45 34.37 -4.99
C GLU A 238 7.90 33.30 -4.04
N LEU A 239 8.02 32.01 -4.38
CA LEU A 239 7.67 30.93 -3.46
C LEU A 239 8.55 30.91 -2.20
N VAL A 240 9.85 31.16 -2.36
CA VAL A 240 10.85 31.02 -1.27
C VAL A 240 10.94 32.31 -0.44
N TYR A 241 10.96 33.47 -1.11
CA TYR A 241 11.26 34.74 -0.46
C TYR A 241 10.00 35.56 -0.12
N ASN A 242 8.82 35.24 -0.65
CA ASN A 242 7.57 35.90 -0.25
C ASN A 242 7.00 35.25 1.02
N PRO A 243 6.88 35.99 2.15
CA PRO A 243 6.28 35.46 3.37
C PRO A 243 4.81 35.04 3.21
N GLU A 244 4.06 35.60 2.25
CA GLU A 244 2.67 35.22 1.98
C GLU A 244 2.56 33.77 1.47
N ASN A 245 3.62 33.25 0.83
CA ASN A 245 3.68 31.89 0.29
C ASN A 245 4.20 30.85 1.30
N LYS A 246 4.42 31.24 2.56
CA LYS A 246 4.94 30.33 3.59
C LYS A 246 4.10 29.05 3.73
N LYS A 247 2.76 29.16 3.61
CA LYS A 247 1.86 27.99 3.67
C LYS A 247 2.09 27.00 2.52
N LEU A 248 2.36 27.49 1.32
CA LEU A 248 2.70 26.68 0.15
C LEU A 248 4.09 26.03 0.30
N TYR A 249 5.04 26.77 0.87
CA TYR A 249 6.37 26.26 1.18
C TYR A 249 6.34 25.16 2.26
N ASP A 250 5.59 25.35 3.34
CA ASP A 250 5.40 24.34 4.37
C ASP A 250 4.71 23.09 3.81
N ALA A 251 3.75 23.28 2.89
CA ALA A 251 3.13 22.17 2.18
C ALA A 251 4.13 21.37 1.33
N PHE A 252 5.08 22.04 0.66
CA PHE A 252 6.16 21.36 -0.06
C PHE A 252 7.00 20.48 0.87
N GLN A 253 7.34 20.96 2.06
CA GLN A 253 8.11 20.20 3.06
C GLN A 253 7.33 18.98 3.57
N VAL A 254 6.03 19.11 3.82
CA VAL A 254 5.16 17.99 4.20
C VAL A 254 5.08 16.96 3.08
N ILE A 255 4.89 17.41 1.84
CA ILE A 255 4.77 16.53 0.67
C ILE A 255 6.06 15.73 0.42
N THR A 256 7.21 16.39 0.51
CA THR A 256 8.53 15.77 0.28
C THR A 256 8.92 14.82 1.42
N ASN A 257 8.85 15.31 2.67
CA ASN A 257 9.43 14.59 3.80
C ASN A 257 8.47 13.59 4.44
N ILE A 258 7.18 13.91 4.53
CA ILE A 258 6.17 13.09 5.21
C ILE A 258 5.46 12.18 4.21
N LEU A 259 4.87 12.75 3.16
CA LEU A 259 4.09 11.99 2.19
C LEU A 259 4.96 11.25 1.16
N ARG A 260 6.22 11.68 0.97
CA ARG A 260 7.20 11.12 0.02
C ARG A 260 6.64 10.93 -1.40
N LYS A 261 5.84 11.89 -1.85
CA LYS A 261 5.21 11.86 -3.18
C LYS A 261 6.20 12.24 -4.28
N THR A 262 6.01 11.69 -5.47
CA THR A 262 6.75 12.12 -6.66
C THR A 262 6.30 13.53 -7.04
N ILE A 263 7.26 14.46 -7.06
CA ILE A 263 7.05 15.87 -7.41
C ILE A 263 7.69 16.13 -8.77
N ILE A 264 6.92 16.74 -9.67
CA ILE A 264 7.38 17.27 -10.95
C ILE A 264 7.53 18.80 -10.79
N PRO A 265 8.75 19.32 -10.69
CA PRO A 265 9.00 20.74 -10.50
C PRO A 265 8.78 21.54 -11.79
N VAL A 266 7.96 22.59 -11.74
CA VAL A 266 7.69 23.52 -12.86
C VAL A 266 8.20 24.90 -12.52
N LEU A 267 9.15 25.41 -13.30
CA LEU A 267 9.78 26.70 -13.02
C LEU A 267 8.99 27.86 -13.64
N PHE A 268 8.66 28.84 -12.79
CA PHE A 268 8.07 30.13 -13.14
C PHE A 268 9.00 31.30 -12.74
N GLY A 269 8.77 32.48 -13.32
CA GLY A 269 9.56 33.70 -13.08
C GLY A 269 10.74 33.89 -14.04
N ASN A 270 11.66 34.81 -13.74
CA ASN A 270 12.81 35.11 -14.61
C ASN A 270 14.16 34.69 -14.01
N ASP A 271 14.24 34.59 -12.68
CA ASP A 271 15.48 34.43 -11.93
C ASP A 271 15.56 33.07 -11.21
N MET A 272 16.78 32.58 -10.94
CA MET A 272 17.05 31.24 -10.39
C MET A 272 17.59 31.22 -8.95
N LYS A 273 17.40 32.29 -8.19
CA LYS A 273 17.95 32.45 -6.82
C LYS A 273 17.47 31.38 -5.84
N TRP A 274 16.27 30.83 -6.06
CA TRP A 274 15.69 29.73 -5.29
C TRP A 274 16.57 28.46 -5.25
N LYS A 275 17.52 28.31 -6.18
CA LYS A 275 18.47 27.18 -6.16
C LYS A 275 19.41 27.18 -4.96
N GLU A 276 19.65 28.35 -4.37
CA GLU A 276 20.53 28.51 -3.20
C GLU A 276 19.78 28.24 -1.89
N SER A 277 18.46 28.09 -1.92
CA SER A 277 17.65 27.81 -0.74
C SER A 277 17.48 26.31 -0.49
N ASP A 278 16.91 25.96 0.66
CA ASP A 278 16.60 24.56 1.02
C ASP A 278 15.70 23.88 -0.03
N LEU A 279 14.90 24.65 -0.78
CA LEU A 279 14.12 24.14 -1.92
C LEU A 279 15.03 23.61 -3.04
N GLY A 280 16.09 24.36 -3.36
CA GLY A 280 17.09 23.96 -4.36
C GLY A 280 17.84 22.70 -3.95
N VAL A 281 18.16 22.56 -2.66
CA VAL A 281 18.79 21.33 -2.12
C VAL A 281 17.84 20.14 -2.22
N ALA A 282 16.58 20.30 -1.81
CA ALA A 282 15.56 19.24 -1.84
C ALA A 282 15.20 18.77 -3.27
N LEU A 283 15.45 19.61 -4.28
CA LEU A 283 15.16 19.34 -5.68
C LEU A 283 16.42 19.12 -6.54
N SER A 284 17.60 19.06 -5.93
CA SER A 284 18.89 18.93 -6.62
C SER A 284 18.96 17.73 -7.56
N ASP A 285 18.34 16.62 -7.17
CA ASP A 285 18.30 15.37 -7.95
C ASP A 285 17.13 15.29 -8.95
N LYS A 286 16.31 16.34 -9.07
CA LYS A 286 15.09 16.33 -9.90
C LYS A 286 15.20 17.22 -11.13
N LEU A 287 14.75 16.70 -12.27
CA LEU A 287 14.59 17.47 -13.49
C LEU A 287 13.39 18.41 -13.37
N TYR A 288 13.59 19.69 -13.68
CA TYR A 288 12.54 20.71 -13.66
C TYR A 288 12.18 21.20 -15.07
N ILE A 289 10.91 21.52 -15.25
CA ILE A 289 10.35 21.93 -16.54
C ILE A 289 10.31 23.45 -16.57
N ASN A 290 11.08 24.04 -17.48
CA ASN A 290 11.19 25.50 -17.60
C ASN A 290 10.01 26.07 -18.42
N MET A 291 9.08 26.76 -17.73
CA MET A 291 7.90 27.43 -18.29
C MET A 291 8.07 28.95 -18.43
N GLN A 292 9.30 29.47 -18.40
CA GLN A 292 9.57 30.91 -18.48
C GLN A 292 9.33 31.48 -19.88
N ASN A 293 9.38 30.66 -20.93
CA ASN A 293 9.26 31.10 -22.33
C ASN A 293 8.00 30.56 -23.00
N LEU A 294 7.07 31.47 -23.32
CA LEU A 294 5.78 31.18 -23.95
C LEU A 294 5.92 30.45 -25.30
N LYS A 295 6.97 30.74 -26.10
CA LYS A 295 7.19 30.10 -27.42
C LYS A 295 7.44 28.60 -27.34
N ARG A 296 7.86 28.09 -26.18
CA ARG A 296 8.15 26.67 -25.96
C ARG A 296 7.05 25.94 -25.20
N TYR A 297 5.94 26.62 -24.90
CA TYR A 297 4.86 26.09 -24.07
C TYR A 297 4.35 24.73 -24.57
N ASP A 298 4.00 24.60 -25.85
CA ASP A 298 3.47 23.35 -26.41
C ASP A 298 4.44 22.17 -26.29
N TYR A 299 5.74 22.44 -26.42
CA TYR A 299 6.79 21.42 -26.25
C TYR A 299 6.92 21.03 -24.77
N ARG A 300 6.86 22.00 -23.85
CA ARG A 300 6.98 21.76 -22.41
C ARG A 300 5.77 21.05 -21.81
N ILE A 301 4.57 21.26 -22.35
CA ILE A 301 3.38 20.47 -21.98
C ILE A 301 3.59 19.00 -22.36
N LYS A 302 4.11 18.71 -23.56
CA LYS A 302 4.46 17.34 -23.95
C LYS A 302 5.51 16.72 -23.04
N GLU A 303 6.52 17.48 -22.63
CA GLU A 303 7.52 17.02 -21.67
C GLU A 303 6.92 16.66 -20.30
N ILE A 304 5.90 17.41 -19.82
CA ILE A 304 5.14 17.01 -18.62
C ILE A 304 4.48 15.65 -18.84
N MET A 305 3.85 15.45 -20.00
CA MET A 305 3.19 14.18 -20.33
C MET A 305 4.20 13.03 -20.39
N ASP A 306 5.33 13.21 -21.08
CA ASP A 306 6.38 12.20 -21.19
C ASP A 306 6.94 11.82 -19.80
N MET A 307 7.14 12.80 -18.91
CA MET A 307 7.59 12.53 -17.53
C MET A 307 6.53 11.76 -16.74
N THR A 308 5.24 12.11 -16.89
CA THR A 308 4.16 11.35 -16.24
C THR A 308 4.04 9.92 -16.77
N GLU A 309 4.25 9.71 -18.07
CA GLU A 309 4.21 8.38 -18.70
C GLU A 309 5.43 7.52 -18.35
N GLN A 310 6.63 8.10 -18.28
CA GLN A 310 7.85 7.41 -17.87
C GLN A 310 7.77 6.95 -16.42
N GLU A 311 7.32 7.82 -15.52
CA GLU A 311 7.07 7.47 -14.12
C GLU A 311 5.95 6.43 -13.98
N ASN A 312 4.94 6.47 -14.84
CA ASN A 312 3.91 5.42 -14.92
C ASN A 312 4.51 4.07 -15.33
N GLY A 313 5.36 4.06 -16.36
CA GLY A 313 6.02 2.86 -16.87
C GLY A 313 7.03 2.25 -15.90
N GLN A 314 7.77 3.07 -15.14
CA GLN A 314 8.69 2.59 -14.10
C GLN A 314 7.95 2.00 -12.90
N ASN A 315 6.84 2.62 -12.46
CA ASN A 315 6.00 2.05 -11.40
C ASN A 315 5.32 0.74 -11.85
N PHE A 316 4.93 0.61 -13.12
CA PHE A 316 4.35 -0.63 -13.65
C PHE A 316 5.40 -1.75 -13.79
N LYS A 317 6.59 -1.44 -14.30
CA LYS A 317 7.70 -2.40 -14.44
C LYS A 317 8.28 -2.81 -13.10
N SER A 318 8.42 -1.89 -12.14
CA SER A 318 8.88 -2.23 -10.79
C SER A 318 7.86 -3.07 -10.03
N ASN A 319 6.55 -2.87 -10.24
CA ASN A 319 5.53 -3.77 -9.70
C ASN A 319 5.54 -5.14 -10.38
N GLN A 320 5.72 -5.23 -11.71
CA GLN A 320 5.84 -6.51 -12.42
C GLN A 320 7.12 -7.29 -12.07
N LEU A 321 8.26 -6.61 -11.94
CA LEU A 321 9.53 -7.24 -11.56
C LEU A 321 9.57 -7.64 -10.07
N ARG A 322 8.76 -7.00 -9.21
CA ARG A 322 8.64 -7.35 -7.79
C ARG A 322 7.59 -8.43 -7.50
N ASP A 323 6.58 -8.60 -8.36
CA ASP A 323 5.66 -9.74 -8.32
C ASP A 323 6.29 -11.03 -8.85
N GLN A 324 7.39 -10.94 -9.59
CA GLN A 324 8.28 -12.08 -9.82
C GLN A 324 9.21 -12.29 -8.62
N SER A 325 8.65 -12.58 -7.45
CA SER A 325 9.40 -13.41 -6.51
C SER A 325 9.68 -14.71 -7.25
N THR A 326 10.93 -14.99 -7.55
CA THR A 326 11.34 -16.22 -8.25
C THR A 326 10.71 -17.44 -7.56
N ASP A 327 9.75 -18.08 -8.25
CA ASP A 327 9.04 -19.30 -7.86
C ASP A 327 9.95 -20.55 -7.86
N VAL A 328 11.24 -20.40 -7.63
CA VAL A 328 12.19 -21.51 -7.64
C VAL A 328 12.61 -21.85 -6.22
N PHE A 329 11.86 -22.78 -5.62
CA PHE A 329 12.32 -23.52 -4.47
C PHE A 329 13.33 -24.58 -4.93
N ILE A 330 14.62 -24.30 -4.76
CA ILE A 330 15.68 -25.29 -5.03
C ILE A 330 15.78 -26.22 -3.82
N SER A 331 15.02 -27.31 -3.86
CA SER A 331 15.18 -28.43 -2.93
C SER A 331 16.40 -29.25 -3.32
N TYR A 332 17.57 -28.93 -2.75
CA TYR A 332 18.76 -29.76 -2.92
C TYR A 332 18.92 -30.78 -1.79
N CYS A 333 18.97 -32.07 -2.14
CA CYS A 333 19.27 -33.14 -1.19
C CYS A 333 20.70 -33.65 -1.42
N TRP A 334 21.58 -33.43 -0.42
CA TRP A 334 22.99 -33.85 -0.42
C TRP A 334 23.20 -35.30 -0.85
N MET A 335 22.31 -36.21 -0.43
CA MET A 335 22.37 -37.64 -0.74
C MET A 335 22.37 -37.98 -2.23
N ASN A 336 21.85 -37.09 -3.09
CA ASN A 336 21.75 -37.32 -4.54
C ASN A 336 22.82 -36.53 -5.33
N SER A 337 23.85 -36.01 -4.65
CA SER A 337 24.93 -35.26 -5.29
C SER A 337 26.10 -36.17 -5.70
N HIS A 338 26.73 -35.84 -6.82
CA HIS A 338 27.95 -36.53 -7.26
C HIS A 338 29.07 -36.44 -6.22
N ASP A 339 29.17 -35.32 -5.51
CA ASP A 339 30.19 -35.10 -4.49
C ASP A 339 29.95 -35.99 -3.25
N ALA A 340 28.70 -36.18 -2.85
CA ALA A 340 28.34 -37.13 -1.79
C ALA A 340 28.59 -38.59 -2.18
N VAL A 341 28.31 -38.96 -3.43
CA VAL A 341 28.63 -40.31 -3.95
C VAL A 341 30.14 -40.55 -3.93
N SER A 342 30.94 -39.56 -4.35
CA SER A 342 32.41 -39.65 -4.30
C SER A 342 32.96 -39.81 -2.87
N LYS A 343 32.23 -39.26 -1.88
CA LYS A 343 32.54 -39.36 -0.44
C LYS A 343 31.93 -40.59 0.24
N GLY A 344 31.37 -41.55 -0.52
CA GLY A 344 30.95 -42.86 -0.02
C GLY A 344 29.44 -43.05 0.22
N THR A 345 28.60 -42.11 -0.23
CA THR A 345 27.13 -42.22 -0.10
C THR A 345 26.56 -43.14 -1.20
N LYS A 346 25.59 -44.01 -0.87
CA LYS A 346 24.99 -44.92 -1.86
C LYS A 346 24.25 -44.15 -2.95
N ALA A 347 24.69 -44.30 -4.21
CA ALA A 347 24.09 -43.65 -5.36
C ALA A 347 22.71 -44.26 -5.70
N THR A 348 21.73 -43.41 -5.95
CA THR A 348 20.51 -43.76 -6.69
C THR A 348 20.72 -43.42 -8.17
N GLY A 349 20.17 -44.24 -9.08
CA GLY A 349 20.43 -44.14 -10.54
C GLY A 349 19.98 -42.83 -11.21
N THR A 350 19.40 -41.90 -10.46
CA THR A 350 18.90 -40.59 -10.93
C THR A 350 19.55 -39.41 -10.17
N SER A 351 20.84 -39.53 -9.86
CA SER A 351 21.62 -38.44 -9.22
C SER A 351 21.85 -37.30 -10.22
N ILE A 352 21.28 -36.11 -9.99
CA ILE A 352 21.32 -34.97 -10.93
C ILE A 352 22.15 -33.78 -10.39
N GLY A 353 22.62 -33.82 -9.14
CA GLY A 353 23.29 -32.70 -8.48
C GLY A 353 24.83 -32.70 -8.59
N TRP A 354 25.43 -31.56 -8.94
CA TRP A 354 26.89 -31.37 -8.99
C TRP A 354 27.34 -30.38 -7.90
N GLY A 355 28.20 -30.82 -6.96
CA GLY A 355 28.85 -29.98 -5.95
C GLY A 355 28.16 -29.86 -4.58
N ASP A 356 28.92 -29.45 -3.56
CA ASP A 356 28.40 -29.11 -2.22
C ASP A 356 27.91 -27.66 -2.20
N PRO A 357 26.62 -27.38 -1.96
CA PRO A 357 26.11 -26.01 -1.88
C PRO A 357 26.71 -25.21 -0.72
N ARG A 358 27.32 -25.84 0.29
CA ARG A 358 28.08 -25.14 1.34
C ARG A 358 29.37 -24.49 0.81
N ALA A 359 29.83 -24.89 -0.37
CA ALA A 359 31.00 -24.31 -1.03
C ALA A 359 30.65 -23.08 -1.89
N LEU A 360 29.37 -22.83 -2.17
CA LEU A 360 28.89 -21.63 -2.84
C LEU A 360 28.79 -20.51 -1.78
N LYS A 361 29.82 -19.66 -1.70
CA LYS A 361 29.83 -18.45 -0.86
C LYS A 361 29.33 -17.24 -1.62
#